data_AF-A0A433T8T5-F1
#
_entry.id   AF-A0A433T8T5-F1
#
_cell.length_a   1.000
_cell.length_b   1.000
_cell.length_c   1.000
_cell.angle_alpha   90.00
_cell.angle_beta   90.00
_cell.angle_gamma   90.00
#
_symmetry.space_group_name_H-M   'P 1'
#
loop_
_entity.id
_entity.type
_entity.pdbx_description
1 polymer ?
#
loop_
_entity_poly.entity_id
_entity_poly.type
_entity_poly.pdbx_seq_one_letter_code
_entity_poly.pdbx_strand_id
1 'polypeptide(L)'
;MKWQAVTMAFTRCSALLLLTAITISAVPQKDDVICVEITLKSLGGKPVSQVVVDENKVPQKVVDVSVWDQISPLKCVKGVNFFYYSTFLIVKGGCAATFKVCYKKTVVATTAAPLTTIQPGCTKVRLLSRKARPVFNHSLLSLLLPPP
;
A
#
# COMPACT_ATOMS: atom_id res chain seq x y z
N MET A 1 18.91 20.22 18.00
CA MET A 1 18.28 20.60 16.72
C MET A 1 17.26 21.69 17.04
N LYS A 2 17.54 22.91 16.58
CA LYS A 2 16.93 24.17 17.04
C LYS A 2 15.55 24.35 16.40
N TRP A 3 14.51 24.39 17.22
CA TRP A 3 13.19 24.83 16.80
C TRP A 3 13.16 26.36 16.83
N GLN A 4 12.92 27.00 15.68
CA GLN A 4 12.64 28.43 15.62
C GLN A 4 11.14 28.64 15.55
N ALA A 5 10.58 29.14 16.66
CA ALA A 5 9.25 29.73 16.70
C ALA A 5 9.32 31.13 16.08
N VAL A 6 8.57 31.37 15.01
CA VAL A 6 8.41 32.69 14.41
C VAL A 6 7.29 33.41 15.16
N THR A 7 7.68 34.38 15.99
CA THR A 7 6.78 35.31 16.68
C THR A 7 6.16 36.27 15.66
N MET A 8 4.88 36.08 15.31
CA MET A 8 4.14 37.09 14.54
C MET A 8 3.64 38.19 15.47
N ALA A 9 4.26 39.37 15.38
CA ALA A 9 3.78 40.59 16.01
C ALA A 9 2.52 41.09 15.27
N PHE A 10 1.36 40.99 15.91
CA PHE A 10 0.14 41.64 15.45
C PHE A 10 0.06 43.05 16.05
N THR A 11 0.64 44.02 15.36
CA THR A 11 0.46 45.46 15.65
C THR A 11 -0.90 45.91 15.10
N ARG A 12 -1.81 46.29 16.01
CA ARG A 12 -3.11 46.91 15.70
C ARG A 12 -2.95 48.40 15.39
N CYS A 13 -3.39 48.87 14.23
CA CYS A 13 -4.01 50.20 14.09
C CYS A 13 -4.70 50.42 12.72
N SER A 14 -5.93 50.92 12.81
CA SER A 14 -6.69 51.78 11.88
C SER A 14 -7.16 51.27 10.51
N ALA A 15 -8.46 51.48 10.27
CA ALA A 15 -9.27 51.11 9.13
C ALA A 15 -9.23 52.12 7.97
N LEU A 16 -9.19 51.66 6.71
CA LEU A 16 -10.09 52.06 5.60
C LEU A 16 -9.81 51.23 4.32
N LEU A 17 -10.87 50.94 3.55
CA LEU A 17 -10.98 50.00 2.44
C LEU A 17 -10.25 50.41 1.14
N LEU A 18 -9.70 49.44 0.38
CA LEU A 18 -10.16 49.03 -0.97
C LEU A 18 -9.17 48.06 -1.68
N LEU A 19 -9.72 46.92 -2.12
CA LEU A 19 -9.22 46.01 -3.18
C LEU A 19 -7.78 45.51 -3.06
N THR A 20 -7.45 44.81 -1.97
CA THR A 20 -6.36 43.84 -2.06
C THR A 20 -6.89 42.62 -2.82
N ALA A 21 -6.39 42.43 -4.04
CA ALA A 21 -6.46 41.12 -4.67
C ALA A 21 -5.93 40.12 -3.65
N ILE A 22 -6.81 39.26 -3.14
CA ILE A 22 -6.44 38.15 -2.27
C ILE A 22 -5.63 37.24 -3.19
N THR A 23 -4.31 37.45 -3.24
CA THR A 23 -3.39 36.49 -3.84
C THR A 23 -3.55 35.23 -2.99
N ILE A 24 -4.33 34.28 -3.50
CA ILE A 24 -4.38 32.93 -2.98
C ILE A 24 -2.97 32.41 -3.19
N SER A 25 -2.10 32.58 -2.19
CA SER A 25 -0.85 31.85 -2.12
C SER A 25 -1.25 30.39 -2.24
N ALA A 26 -0.94 29.77 -3.39
CA ALA A 26 -0.99 28.34 -3.52
C ALA A 26 -0.08 27.79 -2.43
N VAL A 27 -0.68 27.39 -1.29
CA VAL A 27 0.06 26.74 -0.22
C VAL A 27 0.65 25.51 -0.90
N PRO A 28 2.00 25.39 -0.99
CA PRO A 28 2.58 24.17 -1.53
C PRO A 28 2.04 23.05 -0.65
N GLN A 29 1.23 22.17 -1.25
CA GLN A 29 0.61 21.04 -0.59
C GLN A 29 1.77 20.12 -0.22
N LYS A 30 2.38 20.39 0.94
CA LYS A 30 3.51 19.65 1.47
C LYS A 30 2.95 18.29 1.83
N ASP A 31 3.04 17.36 0.90
CA ASP A 31 2.65 15.98 1.11
C ASP A 31 3.09 15.55 2.51
N ASP A 32 2.12 15.15 3.35
CA ASP A 32 2.41 14.70 4.71
C ASP A 32 3.15 13.37 4.63
N VAL A 33 4.49 13.46 4.58
CA VAL A 33 5.38 12.31 4.65
C VAL A 33 5.56 11.93 6.12
N ILE A 34 5.03 10.77 6.48
CA ILE A 34 5.07 10.22 7.83
C ILE A 34 6.06 9.06 7.84
N CYS A 35 6.97 9.04 8.83
CA CYS A 35 7.96 7.98 8.98
C CYS A 35 7.68 7.16 10.24
N VAL A 36 7.66 5.84 10.09
CA VAL A 36 7.44 4.86 11.16
C VAL A 36 8.54 3.82 11.19
N GLU A 37 8.73 3.18 12.34
CA GLU A 37 9.71 2.11 12.51
C GLU A 37 9.02 0.75 12.40
N ILE A 38 9.58 -0.12 11.56
CA ILE A 38 9.05 -1.45 11.29
C ILE A 38 10.19 -2.46 11.40
N THR A 39 10.05 -3.43 12.30
CA THR A 39 11.04 -4.49 12.47
C THR A 39 10.68 -5.70 11.63
N LEU A 40 11.59 -6.09 10.72
CA LEU A 40 11.43 -7.26 9.87
C LEU A 40 12.65 -8.18 9.98
N LYS A 41 12.40 -9.49 10.00
CA LYS A 41 13.42 -10.52 10.15
C LYS A 41 13.21 -11.64 9.13
N SER A 42 14.11 -11.77 8.17
CA SER A 42 14.18 -12.93 7.28
C SER A 42 14.97 -14.04 7.99
N LEU A 43 14.27 -15.02 8.59
CA LEU A 43 14.89 -16.18 9.23
C LEU A 43 14.85 -17.39 8.29
N GLY A 44 15.92 -18.20 8.30
CA GLY A 44 15.98 -19.44 7.53
C GLY A 44 15.94 -19.24 6.00
N GLY A 45 16.40 -18.09 5.51
CA GLY A 45 16.46 -17.78 4.07
C GLY A 45 15.13 -17.47 3.39
N LYS A 46 14.01 -17.53 4.12
CA LYS A 46 12.68 -17.22 3.56
C LYS A 46 12.47 -15.71 3.47
N PRO A 47 11.96 -15.17 2.34
CA PRO A 47 11.62 -13.76 2.24
C PRO A 47 10.41 -13.45 3.12
N VAL A 48 10.42 -12.28 3.75
CA VAL A 48 9.32 -11.75 4.55
C VAL A 48 8.89 -10.42 3.93
N SER A 49 7.59 -10.30 3.65
CA SER A 49 6.99 -9.08 3.11
C SER A 49 5.96 -8.52 4.06
N GLN A 50 5.95 -7.20 4.24
CA GLN A 50 4.96 -6.48 5.02
C GLN A 50 4.38 -5.32 4.23
N VAL A 51 3.06 -5.17 4.33
CA VAL A 51 2.35 -4.01 3.81
C VAL A 51 2.48 -2.88 4.83
N VAL A 52 2.90 -1.71 4.36
CA VAL A 52 3.01 -0.50 5.15
C VAL A 52 1.62 0.09 5.29
N VAL A 53 1.08 0.05 6.50
CA VAL A 53 -0.26 0.53 6.83
C VAL A 53 -0.19 1.65 7.86
N ASP A 54 -1.16 2.54 7.82
CA ASP A 54 -1.37 3.54 8.87
C ASP A 54 -2.15 2.96 10.07
N GLU A 55 -2.45 3.82 11.05
CA GLU A 55 -3.24 3.49 12.24
C GLU A 55 -4.64 2.94 11.89
N ASN A 56 -5.19 3.34 10.74
CA ASN A 56 -6.50 2.89 10.24
C ASN A 56 -6.40 1.62 9.39
N LYS A 57 -5.22 0.98 9.33
CA LYS A 57 -4.92 -0.20 8.52
C LYS A 57 -5.05 0.06 7.01
N VAL A 58 -4.96 1.31 6.58
CA VAL A 58 -5.00 1.69 5.16
C VAL A 58 -3.59 1.56 4.60
N PRO A 59 -3.40 0.88 3.45
CA PRO A 59 -2.09 0.74 2.84
C PRO A 59 -1.61 2.10 2.30
N GLN A 60 -0.41 2.50 2.69
CA GLN A 60 0.17 3.80 2.32
C GLN A 60 1.36 3.62 1.39
N LYS A 61 1.49 4.55 0.42
CA LYS A 61 2.57 4.51 -0.57
C LYS A 61 3.90 4.90 0.09
N VAL A 62 4.83 3.96 0.09
CA VAL A 62 6.19 4.13 0.59
C VAL A 62 6.97 5.05 -0.34
N VAL A 63 7.60 6.06 0.25
CA VAL A 63 8.48 7.02 -0.41
C VAL A 63 9.94 6.58 -0.24
N ASP A 64 10.31 6.28 0.99
CA ASP A 64 11.69 5.95 1.34
C ASP A 64 11.76 4.93 2.47
N VAL A 65 12.82 4.14 2.44
CA VAL A 65 13.12 3.14 3.47
C VAL A 65 14.62 3.14 3.72
N SER A 66 14.97 3.37 4.99
CA SER A 66 16.33 3.30 5.49
C SER A 66 16.44 2.29 6.63
N VAL A 67 17.60 1.65 6.77
CA VAL A 67 17.89 0.82 7.95
C VAL A 67 18.12 1.75 9.13
N TRP A 68 17.34 1.57 10.21
CA TRP A 68 17.47 2.33 11.44
C TRP A 68 18.36 1.59 12.45
N ASP A 69 18.05 0.32 12.69
CA ASP A 69 18.80 -0.54 13.60
C ASP A 69 19.05 -1.91 12.97
N GLN A 70 20.31 -2.35 12.97
CA GLN A 70 20.75 -3.57 12.29
C GLN A 70 20.81 -4.70 13.32
N ILE A 71 19.92 -5.70 13.18
CA ILE A 71 19.76 -6.80 14.16
C ILE A 71 20.57 -8.04 13.75
N SER A 72 20.59 -8.36 12.45
CA SER A 72 21.36 -9.50 11.93
C SER A 72 22.85 -9.16 11.80
N PRO A 73 23.74 -10.17 11.92
CA PRO A 73 25.17 -9.99 11.66
C PRO A 73 25.45 -9.63 10.19
N LEU A 74 24.54 -10.01 9.28
CA LEU A 74 24.62 -9.69 7.86
C LEU A 74 24.02 -8.31 7.59
N LYS A 75 24.80 -7.41 6.97
CA LYS A 75 24.32 -6.06 6.64
C LYS A 75 23.13 -6.10 5.68
N CYS A 76 22.05 -5.41 6.07
CA CYS A 76 20.89 -5.22 5.22
C CYS A 76 21.19 -4.14 4.18
N VAL A 77 21.29 -4.53 2.90
CA VAL A 77 21.60 -3.63 1.79
C VAL A 77 20.39 -3.50 0.85
N LYS A 78 20.05 -2.26 0.50
CA LYS A 78 18.94 -1.93 -0.41
C LYS A 78 19.22 -2.54 -1.78
N GLY A 79 18.24 -3.22 -2.37
CA GLY A 79 18.42 -3.86 -3.67
C GLY A 79 19.13 -5.22 -3.63
N VAL A 80 19.61 -5.65 -2.46
CA VAL A 80 20.25 -6.97 -2.28
C VAL A 80 19.45 -7.81 -1.30
N ASN A 81 19.29 -7.32 -0.07
CA ASN A 81 18.66 -8.04 1.03
C ASN A 81 17.33 -7.43 1.46
N PHE A 82 17.06 -6.18 1.10
CA PHE A 82 15.74 -5.59 1.27
C PHE A 82 15.34 -4.73 0.07
N PHE A 83 14.04 -4.68 -0.19
CA PHE A 83 13.41 -4.01 -1.32
C PHE A 83 12.10 -3.39 -0.84
N TYR A 84 11.69 -2.29 -1.45
CA TYR A 84 10.35 -1.77 -1.27
C TYR A 84 9.76 -1.36 -2.61
N TYR A 85 8.45 -1.56 -2.77
CA TYR A 85 7.73 -1.18 -3.96
C TYR A 85 6.29 -0.83 -3.60
N SER A 86 5.83 0.33 -4.05
CA SER A 86 4.49 0.86 -3.77
C SER A 86 4.19 0.86 -2.27
N THR A 87 3.45 -0.12 -1.75
CA THR A 87 3.04 -0.25 -0.34
C THR A 87 3.78 -1.37 0.40
N PHE A 88 4.65 -2.11 -0.27
CA PHE A 88 5.28 -3.32 0.25
C PHE A 88 6.73 -3.05 0.64
N LEU A 89 7.13 -3.57 1.79
CA LEU A 89 8.52 -3.72 2.23
C LEU A 89 8.85 -5.21 2.30
N ILE A 90 9.95 -5.62 1.68
CA ILE A 90 10.36 -7.02 1.54
C ILE A 90 11.79 -7.16 2.04
N VAL A 91 12.04 -8.10 2.94
CA VAL A 91 13.37 -8.51 3.40
C VAL A 91 13.64 -9.96 3.04
N LYS A 92 14.88 -10.28 2.65
CA LYS A 92 15.31 -11.62 2.26
C LYS A 92 16.77 -11.87 2.64
N GLY A 93 17.22 -13.11 2.46
CA GLY A 93 18.64 -13.44 2.55
C GLY A 93 19.21 -13.32 3.96
N GLY A 94 18.42 -13.56 5.01
CA GLY A 94 18.91 -13.52 6.39
C GLY A 94 18.98 -12.12 7.00
N CYS A 95 18.54 -11.09 6.28
CA CYS A 95 18.50 -9.73 6.79
C CYS A 95 17.41 -9.59 7.87
N ALA A 96 17.85 -9.13 9.05
CA ALA A 96 17.01 -8.72 10.16
C ALA A 96 17.43 -7.32 10.59
N ALA A 97 16.48 -6.38 10.56
CA ALA A 97 16.71 -5.00 10.96
C ALA A 97 15.38 -4.32 11.31
N THR A 98 15.48 -3.23 12.07
CA THR A 98 14.42 -2.23 12.18
C THR A 98 14.62 -1.21 11.07
N PHE A 99 13.60 -1.05 10.25
CA PHE A 99 13.58 -0.14 9.12
C PHE A 99 12.78 1.10 9.47
N LYS A 100 13.33 2.27 9.17
CA LYS A 100 12.59 3.52 9.16
C LYS A 100 11.96 3.68 7.78
N VAL A 101 10.63 3.59 7.75
CA VAL A 101 9.81 3.58 6.54
C VAL A 101 9.01 4.87 6.50
N CYS A 102 9.22 5.67 5.47
CA CYS A 102 8.49 6.91 5.23
C CYS A 102 7.46 6.71 4.12
N TYR A 103 6.21 7.06 4.37
CA TYR A 103 5.10 6.96 3.42
C TYR A 103 4.33 8.27 3.29
N LYS A 104 3.68 8.49 2.14
CA LYS A 104 2.74 9.60 1.96
C LYS A 104 1.38 9.18 2.46
N LYS A 105 0.80 9.95 3.39
CA LYS A 105 -0.58 9.73 3.85
C LYS A 105 -1.54 10.08 2.72
N THR A 106 -2.10 9.07 2.08
CA THR A 106 -3.16 9.24 1.09
C THR A 106 -4.47 9.36 1.86
N VAL A 107 -5.05 10.55 1.84
CA VAL A 107 -6.43 10.73 2.30
C VAL A 107 -7.32 10.09 1.23
N VAL A 108 -7.76 8.86 1.47
CA VAL A 108 -8.69 8.19 0.57
C VAL A 108 -9.96 9.03 0.56
N ALA A 109 -10.17 9.81 -0.50
CA ALA A 109 -11.43 10.47 -0.74
C ALA A 109 -12.45 9.37 -1.03
N THR A 110 -13.25 9.01 -0.02
CA THR A 110 -14.32 8.03 -0.14
C THR A 110 -15.30 8.54 -1.19
N THR A 111 -15.18 8.04 -2.42
CA THR A 111 -16.16 8.30 -3.48
C THR A 111 -17.35 7.42 -3.16
N ALA A 112 -18.49 8.03 -2.82
CA ALA A 112 -19.73 7.30 -2.61
C ALA A 112 -20.08 6.52 -3.89
N ALA A 113 -20.14 5.20 -3.80
CA ALA A 113 -20.59 4.38 -4.91
C ALA A 113 -22.07 4.71 -5.21
N PRO A 114 -22.48 4.87 -6.48
CA PRO A 114 -23.90 4.99 -6.80
C PRO A 114 -24.61 3.67 -6.47
N LEU A 115 -25.53 3.70 -5.50
CA LEU A 115 -26.45 2.60 -5.21
C LEU A 115 -27.56 2.57 -6.27
N THR A 116 -27.41 1.73 -7.30
CA THR A 116 -28.57 1.21 -8.06
C THR A 116 -28.27 -0.18 -8.60
N THR A 117 -28.90 -1.20 -8.01
CA THR A 117 -28.99 -2.53 -8.61
C THR A 117 -30.47 -2.93 -8.65
N ILE A 118 -31.09 -2.81 -9.83
CA ILE A 118 -32.35 -3.48 -10.14
C ILE A 118 -31.98 -4.92 -10.53
N GLN A 119 -32.23 -5.90 -9.65
CA GLN A 119 -32.03 -7.32 -9.97
C GLN A 119 -33.33 -7.91 -10.54
N PRO A 120 -33.39 -8.35 -11.81
CA PRO A 120 -34.39 -9.32 -12.22
C PRO A 120 -34.07 -10.65 -11.53
N GLY A 121 -35.02 -11.15 -10.73
CA GLY A 121 -34.80 -12.20 -9.74
C GLY A 121 -34.22 -13.51 -10.30
N CYS A 122 -33.30 -14.10 -9.53
CA CYS A 122 -32.79 -15.46 -9.78
C CYS A 122 -33.83 -16.51 -9.35
N THR A 123 -34.31 -17.33 -10.29
CA THR A 123 -35.15 -18.49 -9.97
C THR A 123 -34.28 -19.73 -9.73
N LYS A 124 -34.43 -20.35 -8.57
CA LYS A 124 -33.73 -21.58 -8.20
C LYS A 124 -34.30 -22.77 -8.98
N VAL A 125 -33.55 -23.30 -9.94
CA VAL A 125 -33.87 -24.56 -10.63
C VAL A 125 -33.27 -25.77 -9.92
N ARG A 126 -34.07 -26.81 -9.73
CA ARG A 126 -33.68 -28.06 -9.07
C ARG A 126 -33.10 -29.02 -10.11
N LEU A 127 -31.78 -29.17 -10.14
CA LEU A 127 -31.14 -30.16 -11.00
C LEU A 127 -31.40 -31.57 -10.44
N LEU A 128 -32.12 -32.40 -11.20
CA LEU A 128 -32.30 -33.81 -10.86
C LEU A 128 -30.97 -34.53 -11.04
N SER A 129 -30.41 -34.97 -9.91
CA SER A 129 -29.16 -35.73 -9.81
C SER A 129 -29.25 -37.01 -10.63
N ARG A 130 -28.46 -37.13 -11.70
CA ARG A 130 -28.31 -38.38 -12.45
C ARG A 130 -27.45 -39.34 -11.65
N LYS A 131 -28.11 -40.32 -11.02
CA LYS A 131 -27.48 -41.58 -10.61
C LYS A 131 -26.78 -42.24 -11.81
N ALA A 132 -25.64 -42.88 -11.51
CA ALA A 132 -24.83 -43.78 -12.34
C ALA A 132 -23.88 -43.14 -13.36
N ARG A 133 -22.59 -43.08 -12.98
CA ARG A 133 -21.45 -42.95 -13.90
C ARG A 133 -20.97 -44.38 -14.20
N PRO A 134 -21.07 -44.91 -15.44
CA PRO A 134 -20.32 -46.10 -15.80
C PRO A 134 -18.82 -45.76 -15.87
N VAL A 135 -18.00 -46.66 -15.33
CA VAL A 135 -16.54 -46.60 -15.37
C VAL A 135 -16.09 -46.72 -16.82
N PHE A 136 -15.46 -45.68 -17.36
CA PHE A 136 -14.86 -45.74 -18.69
C PHE A 136 -13.37 -46.07 -18.55
N ASN A 137 -13.04 -47.24 -19.09
CA ASN A 137 -11.72 -47.86 -19.08
C ASN A 137 -10.73 -47.08 -19.95
N HIS A 138 -9.48 -47.00 -19.52
CA HIS A 138 -8.39 -46.25 -20.17
C HIS A 138 -7.87 -47.04 -21.39
N SER A 139 -8.35 -46.73 -22.60
CA SER A 139 -7.65 -47.07 -23.84
C SER A 139 -8.24 -46.34 -25.03
N LEU A 140 -7.33 -45.81 -25.86
CA LEU A 140 -7.56 -45.29 -27.22
C LEU A 140 -8.24 -43.91 -27.31
N LEU A 141 -7.44 -42.85 -27.38
CA LEU A 141 -7.17 -42.18 -28.66
C LEU A 141 -6.09 -41.09 -28.46
N SER A 142 -4.85 -41.46 -28.76
CA SER A 142 -3.87 -40.54 -29.31
C SER A 142 -4.33 -40.11 -30.71
N LEU A 143 -3.88 -38.93 -31.15
CA LEU A 143 -4.08 -38.29 -32.47
C LEU A 143 -5.23 -37.30 -32.51
N LEU A 144 -4.88 -36.01 -32.36
CA LEU A 144 -5.11 -34.95 -33.35
C LEU A 144 -4.67 -33.60 -32.74
N LEU A 145 -3.37 -33.33 -32.81
CA LEU A 145 -2.86 -31.95 -32.83
C LEU A 145 -2.16 -31.77 -34.18
N PRO A 146 -2.58 -30.81 -35.02
CA PRO A 146 -1.75 -30.35 -36.13
C PRO A 146 -0.67 -29.39 -35.61
N PRO A 147 0.60 -29.52 -36.06
CA PRO A 147 1.66 -28.54 -35.79
C PRO A 147 1.53 -27.26 -36.66
N PRO A 148 2.27 -26.18 -36.35
CA PRO A 148 2.13 -24.86 -36.98
C PRO A 148 2.54 -24.80 -38.46
#